data_AF-A0A759REM3-F1
#
_entry.id   AF-A0A759REM3-F1
#
_cell.length_a   1.000
_cell.length_b   1.000
_cell.length_c   1.000
_cell.angle_alpha   90.00
_cell.angle_beta   90.00
_cell.angle_gamma   90.00
#
_symmetry.space_group_name_H-M   'P 1'
#
loop_
_entity.id
_entity.type
_entity.pdbx_description
1 polymer ?
#
loop_
_entity_poly.entity_id
_entity_poly.type
_entity_poly.pdbx_seq_one_letter_code
_entity_poly.pdbx_strand_id
1 'polypeptide(L)'
;MEHLTVSVDTTTIENQMFELIQLFEQEKSFFECSVEEVFDLFRRRVSDMIGNIVVSYDPVTSEAPGVTRPCFKVEFGDDFHRVVAAIRARDPDLLKV
;
A
#
# COMPACT_ATOMS: atom_id res chain seq x y z
N MET A 1 -32.22 11.50 7.50
CA MET A 1 -30.97 10.92 8.03
C MET A 1 -29.89 11.95 7.82
N GLU A 2 -29.21 12.39 8.87
CA GLU A 2 -28.06 13.29 8.75
C GLU A 2 -26.88 12.52 8.15
N HIS A 3 -26.17 13.13 7.19
CA HIS A 3 -24.97 12.55 6.61
C HIS A 3 -23.79 12.76 7.56
N LEU A 4 -23.25 11.68 8.11
CA LEU A 4 -22.03 11.73 8.92
C LEU A 4 -20.87 12.16 8.00
N THR A 5 -20.28 13.33 8.27
CA THR A 5 -19.08 13.77 7.55
C THR A 5 -17.86 13.20 8.27
N VAL A 6 -17.01 12.48 7.53
CA VAL A 6 -15.80 11.82 8.07
C VAL A 6 -14.55 12.46 7.47
N SER A 7 -13.42 12.36 8.16
CA SER A 7 -12.10 12.64 7.59
C SER A 7 -11.38 11.33 7.26
N VAL A 8 -10.57 11.35 6.21
CA VAL A 8 -9.73 10.21 5.79
C VAL A 8 -8.27 10.66 5.82
N ASP A 9 -7.44 9.96 6.58
CA ASP A 9 -5.99 10.14 6.60
C ASP A 9 -5.32 9.19 5.59
N THR A 10 -4.75 9.76 4.53
CA THR A 10 -4.06 9.07 3.45
C THR A 10 -2.55 9.05 3.60
N THR A 11 -1.99 9.63 4.67
CA THR A 11 -0.55 9.81 4.84
C THR A 11 0.21 8.48 4.77
N THR A 12 -0.35 7.42 5.37
CA THR A 12 0.31 6.11 5.39
C THR A 12 0.33 5.45 4.02
N ILE A 13 -0.82 5.38 3.32
CA ILE A 13 -0.88 4.78 2.00
C ILE A 13 -0.03 5.54 0.97
N GLU A 14 0.07 6.86 1.08
CA GLU A 14 0.95 7.69 0.24
C GLU A 14 2.42 7.33 0.45
N ASN A 15 2.85 7.19 1.72
CA ASN A 15 4.22 6.77 2.04
C ASN A 15 4.52 5.35 1.55
N GLN A 16 3.58 4.42 1.70
CA GLN A 16 3.73 3.04 1.22
C GLN A 16 3.84 2.98 -0.32
N MET A 17 3.03 3.76 -1.04
CA MET A 17 3.14 3.89 -2.49
C MET A 17 4.48 4.46 -2.92
N PHE A 18 4.97 5.48 -2.21
CA PHE A 18 6.28 6.06 -2.48
C PHE A 18 7.42 5.06 -2.27
N GLU A 19 7.40 4.31 -1.15
CA GLU A 19 8.37 3.25 -0.87
C GLU A 19 8.40 2.20 -1.98
N LEU A 20 7.22 1.77 -2.45
CA LEU A 20 7.10 0.78 -3.51
C LEU A 20 7.75 1.27 -4.81
N ILE A 21 7.48 2.51 -5.22
CA ILE A 21 8.07 3.12 -6.42
C ILE A 21 9.60 3.17 -6.29
N GLN A 22 10.12 3.62 -5.15
CA GLN A 22 11.56 3.70 -4.91
C GLN A 22 12.24 2.34 -4.99
N LEU A 23 11.63 1.28 -4.43
CA LEU A 23 12.18 -0.07 -4.50
C LEU A 23 12.29 -0.54 -5.96
N PHE A 24 11.29 -0.26 -6.79
CA PHE A 24 11.36 -0.60 -8.21
C PHE A 24 12.40 0.21 -8.99
N GLU A 25 12.58 1.49 -8.66
CA GLU A 25 13.61 2.32 -9.30
C GLU A 25 15.03 1.85 -8.97
N GLN A 26 15.24 1.36 -7.74
CA GLN A 26 16.55 0.92 -7.23
C GLN A 26 16.89 -0.51 -7.64
N GLU A 27 15.92 -1.44 -7.60
CA GLU A 27 16.13 -2.87 -7.80
C GLU A 27 15.87 -3.31 -9.26
N LYS A 28 16.31 -2.51 -10.25
CA LYS A 28 16.15 -2.84 -11.69
C LYS A 28 16.72 -4.21 -12.09
N SER A 29 17.68 -4.74 -11.33
CA SER A 29 18.31 -6.06 -11.55
C SER A 29 17.57 -7.22 -10.86
N PHE A 30 16.56 -6.96 -10.02
CA PHE A 30 15.78 -7.98 -9.33
C PHE A 30 15.06 -8.92 -10.30
N PHE A 31 14.60 -8.34 -11.40
CA PHE A 31 13.87 -9.06 -12.41
C PHE A 31 14.80 -9.48 -13.54
N GLU A 32 15.44 -10.65 -13.41
CA GLU A 32 16.12 -11.32 -14.54
C GLU A 32 15.11 -11.93 -15.56
N CYS A 33 13.89 -11.39 -15.60
CA CYS A 33 12.78 -11.82 -16.45
C CYS A 33 12.58 -10.83 -17.61
N SER A 34 11.76 -11.20 -18.60
CA SER A 34 11.48 -10.27 -19.72
C SER A 34 10.74 -9.02 -19.22
N VAL A 35 10.87 -7.91 -19.94
CA VAL A 35 10.18 -6.65 -19.60
C VAL A 35 8.66 -6.86 -19.50
N GLU A 36 8.09 -7.75 -20.31
CA GLU A 36 6.66 -8.11 -20.23
C GLU A 36 6.31 -8.82 -18.93
N GLU A 37 7.14 -9.75 -18.45
CA GLU A 37 6.90 -10.45 -17.18
C GLU A 37 7.00 -9.50 -15.98
N VAL A 38 7.94 -8.54 -16.02
CA VAL A 38 8.05 -7.47 -15.02
C VAL A 38 6.79 -6.60 -15.02
N PHE A 39 6.32 -6.22 -16.20
CA PHE A 39 5.12 -5.41 -16.34
C PHE A 39 3.87 -6.15 -15.85
N ASP A 40 3.72 -7.42 -16.19
CA ASP A 40 2.58 -8.25 -15.75
C ASP A 40 2.59 -8.48 -14.25
N LEU A 41 3.76 -8.76 -13.67
CA LEU A 41 3.91 -8.93 -12.22
C LEU A 41 3.64 -7.61 -11.49
N PHE A 42 4.14 -6.48 -12.01
CA PHE A 42 3.86 -5.15 -11.48
C PHE A 42 2.36 -4.83 -11.54
N ARG A 43 1.75 -4.97 -12.73
CA ARG A 43 0.33 -4.68 -12.94
C ARG A 43 -0.55 -5.52 -12.02
N ARG A 44 -0.29 -6.84 -11.92
CA ARG A 44 -1.07 -7.72 -11.03
C ARG A 44 -0.87 -7.32 -9.57
N ARG A 45 0.36 -7.18 -9.10
CA ARG A 45 0.64 -6.94 -7.67
C ARG A 45 0.21 -5.55 -7.21
N VAL A 46 0.42 -4.51 -8.01
CA VAL A 46 -0.10 -3.18 -7.69
C VAL A 46 -1.62 -3.15 -7.71
N SER A 47 -2.26 -3.84 -8.66
CA SER A 47 -3.72 -3.94 -8.67
C SER A 47 -4.26 -4.70 -7.46
N ASP A 48 -3.61 -5.81 -7.06
CA ASP A 48 -3.98 -6.59 -5.87
C ASP A 48 -3.85 -5.75 -4.60
N MET A 49 -2.74 -5.01 -4.43
CA MET A 49 -2.55 -4.13 -3.27
C MET A 49 -3.58 -3.00 -3.24
N ILE A 50 -3.89 -2.37 -4.38
CA ILE A 50 -4.96 -1.37 -4.47
C ILE A 50 -6.32 -2.00 -4.13
N GLY A 51 -6.55 -3.25 -4.51
CA GLY A 51 -7.73 -4.02 -4.12
C GLY A 51 -7.79 -4.33 -2.61
N ASN A 52 -6.64 -4.38 -1.94
CA ASN A 52 -6.49 -4.69 -0.51
C ASN A 52 -6.19 -3.44 0.34
N ILE A 53 -6.68 -2.27 -0.06
CA ILE A 53 -6.66 -1.07 0.79
C ILE A 53 -7.62 -1.29 1.96
N VAL A 54 -7.09 -1.19 3.17
CA VAL A 54 -7.85 -1.32 4.42
C VAL A 54 -8.16 0.07 4.97
N VAL A 55 -9.36 0.23 5.48
CA VAL A 55 -9.80 1.44 6.17
C VAL A 55 -10.01 1.09 7.65
N SER A 56 -9.31 1.78 8.55
CA SER A 56 -9.44 1.58 9.99
C SER A 56 -9.83 2.88 10.69
N TYR A 57 -10.60 2.78 11.76
CA TYR A 57 -10.95 3.92 12.60
C TYR A 57 -9.76 4.29 13.48
N ASP A 58 -9.37 5.58 13.50
CA ASP A 58 -8.34 6.09 14.39
C ASP A 58 -8.98 6.80 15.59
N PRO A 59 -9.08 6.15 16.77
CA PRO A 59 -9.69 6.77 17.95
C PRO A 59 -8.89 7.95 18.48
N VAL A 60 -7.56 7.92 18.35
CA VAL A 60 -6.67 8.96 18.90
C VAL A 60 -6.86 10.25 18.13
N THR A 61 -6.83 10.19 16.80
CA THR A 61 -7.06 11.35 15.95
C THR A 61 -8.52 11.81 16.02
N SER A 62 -9.47 10.88 16.11
CA SER A 62 -10.91 11.20 16.17
C SER A 62 -11.34 11.87 17.48
N GLU A 63 -10.67 11.58 18.59
CA GLU A 63 -10.98 12.14 19.92
C GLU A 63 -10.09 13.34 20.28
N ALA A 64 -9.20 13.77 19.37
CA ALA A 64 -8.28 14.87 19.62
C ALA A 64 -9.00 16.23 19.75
N PRO A 65 -8.50 17.16 20.59
CA PRO A 65 -9.10 18.49 20.76
C PRO A 65 -9.20 19.26 19.44
N GLY A 66 -10.40 19.75 19.11
CA GLY A 66 -10.65 20.51 17.87
C GLY A 66 -11.04 19.66 16.67
N VAL A 67 -11.05 18.33 16.80
CA VAL A 67 -11.55 17.42 15.76
C VAL A 67 -13.06 17.31 15.88
N THR A 68 -13.76 17.59 14.77
CA THR A 68 -15.23 17.62 14.71
C THR A 68 -15.80 16.46 13.89
N ARG A 69 -14.93 15.58 13.37
CA ARG A 69 -15.29 14.50 12.45
C ARG A 69 -14.48 13.25 12.79
N PRO A 70 -15.11 12.06 12.83
CA PRO A 70 -14.38 10.79 12.93
C PRO A 70 -13.34 10.68 11.82
N CYS A 71 -12.13 10.27 12.19
CA CYS A 71 -11.00 10.07 11.29
C CYS A 71 -10.79 8.58 11.02
N PHE A 72 -10.66 8.24 9.74
CA PHE A 72 -10.32 6.91 9.28
C PHE A 72 -8.95 6.93 8.61
N LYS A 73 -8.09 6.00 9.00
CA LYS A 73 -6.79 5.80 8.37
C LYS A 73 -6.93 4.81 7.23
N VAL A 74 -6.23 5.06 6.13
CA VAL A 74 -6.09 4.11 5.02
C VAL A 74 -4.65 3.67 4.83
N GLU A 75 -4.48 2.38 4.58
CA GLU A 75 -3.20 1.73 4.33
C GLU A 75 -3.40 0.48 3.46
N PHE A 76 -2.35 0.03 2.79
CA PHE A 76 -2.34 -1.30 2.22
C PHE A 76 -2.38 -2.34 3.34
N GLY A 77 -3.16 -3.41 3.14
CA GLY A 77 -3.17 -4.56 4.06
C GLY A 77 -1.83 -5.29 4.11
N ASP A 78 -1.82 -6.41 4.83
CA ASP A 78 -0.62 -7.22 5.15
C ASP A 78 0.24 -7.62 3.94
N ASP A 79 -0.35 -7.65 2.74
CA ASP A 79 0.34 -7.97 1.49
C ASP A 79 1.44 -6.96 1.14
N PHE A 80 1.35 -5.70 1.57
CA PHE A 80 2.38 -4.69 1.27
C PHE A 80 3.75 -5.08 1.81
N HIS A 81 3.82 -5.48 3.09
CA HIS A 81 5.09 -5.87 3.71
C HIS A 81 5.68 -7.13 3.06
N ARG A 82 4.82 -8.06 2.61
CA ARG A 82 5.26 -9.26 1.89
C ARG A 82 5.86 -8.90 0.53
N VAL A 83 5.22 -8.00 -0.21
CA VAL A 83 5.74 -7.53 -1.51
C VAL A 83 7.07 -6.80 -1.34
N VAL A 84 7.16 -5.88 -0.38
CA VAL A 84 8.40 -5.16 -0.06
C VAL A 84 9.51 -6.11 0.35
N ALA A 85 9.22 -7.09 1.21
CA ALA A 85 10.20 -8.08 1.65
C ALA A 85 10.69 -8.95 0.48
N ALA A 86 9.78 -9.38 -0.40
CA ALA A 86 10.14 -10.15 -1.58
C ALA A 86 11.07 -9.36 -2.49
N ILE A 87 10.74 -8.10 -2.82
CA ILE A 87 11.58 -7.22 -3.66
C ILE A 87 12.97 -7.03 -3.03
N ARG A 88 13.04 -6.76 -1.72
CA ARG A 88 14.33 -6.62 -1.02
C ARG A 88 15.14 -7.92 -0.98
N ALA A 89 14.47 -9.07 -0.94
CA ALA A 89 15.13 -10.38 -0.87
C ALA A 89 15.68 -10.88 -2.22
N ARG A 90 15.39 -10.20 -3.33
CA ARG A 90 15.76 -10.68 -4.67
C ARG A 90 15.10 -12.02 -5.06
N ASP A 91 13.91 -12.27 -4.53
CA ASP A 91 13.20 -13.54 -4.69
C ASP A 91 11.78 -13.32 -5.23
N PRO A 92 11.58 -13.44 -6.56
CA PRO A 92 10.25 -13.33 -7.18
C PRO A 92 9.34 -14.53 -6.87
N ASP A 93 9.86 -15.66 -6.37
CA ASP A 93 9.03 -16.79 -5.99
C ASP A 93 8.20 -16.47 -4.74
N LEU A 94 8.68 -15.57 -3.88
CA LEU A 94 7.90 -15.02 -2.76
C LEU A 94 6.69 -14.19 -3.22
N LEU A 95 6.68 -13.79 -4.50
CA LEU A 95 5.57 -13.09 -5.15
C LEU A 95 4.69 -14.05 -5.95
N LYS A 96 4.93 -15.36 -5.95
CA LYS A 96 4.04 -16.35 -6.57
C LYS A 96 3.03 -16.79 -5.51
N VAL A 97 1.77 -16.42 -5.73
CA VAL A 97 0.60 -16.89 -4.97
C VAL A 97 -0.29 -17.60 -5.97
#